data_AF-A0A956C0F5-F1
#
_entry.id   AF-A0A956C0F5-F1
#
_cell.length_a   1.000
_cell.length_b   1.000
_cell.length_c   1.000
_cell.angle_alpha   90.00
_cell.angle_beta   90.00
_cell.angle_gamma   90.00
#
_symmetry.space_group_name_H-M   'P 1'
#
loop_
_entity.id
_entity.type
_entity.pdbx_description
1 polymer ?
#
loop_
_entity_poly.entity_id
_entity_poly.type
_entity_poly.pdbx_seq_one_letter_code
_entity_poly.pdbx_strand_id
1 'polypeptide(L)'
;PARRLAGAREAGLALVYLFLAGMGARASLSGLADAPVFLAASFLWIAVHGGFCLLGARLLHVDIHSAAIASAANIGGAASAPVVAAHHREALVPASILMALLGYAAGNYLAVLTAQLCHWLS
;
A
#
# COMPACT_ATOMS: atom_id res chain seq x y z
N PRO A 1 2.52 3.34 26.70
CA PRO A 1 3.83 3.06 27.35
C PRO A 1 5.02 3.22 26.39
N ALA A 2 5.10 2.45 25.29
CA ALA A 2 6.25 2.44 24.38
C ALA A 2 6.53 3.77 23.64
N ARG A 3 5.48 4.52 23.24
CA ARG A 3 5.61 5.86 22.61
C ARG A 3 6.36 6.89 23.47
N ARG A 4 6.46 6.68 24.79
CA ARG A 4 7.08 7.64 25.74
C ARG A 4 8.56 7.39 25.97
N LEU A 5 9.12 6.33 25.38
CA LEU A 5 10.56 6.06 25.45
C LEU A 5 11.30 7.05 24.54
N ALA A 6 12.39 7.64 25.05
CA ALA A 6 13.27 8.47 24.23
C ALA A 6 13.79 7.64 23.05
N GLY A 7 13.70 8.15 21.82
CA GLY A 7 14.14 7.45 20.62
C GLY A 7 13.13 6.48 19.98
N ALA A 8 11.90 6.35 20.52
CA ALA A 8 10.92 5.39 20.00
C ALA A 8 10.51 5.65 18.55
N ARG A 9 10.47 6.93 18.13
CA ARG A 9 10.12 7.33 16.76
C ARG A 9 11.25 6.97 15.79
N GLU A 10 12.47 7.28 16.17
CA GLU A 10 13.70 7.04 15.40
C GLU A 10 13.91 5.53 15.22
N ALA A 11 13.75 4.75 16.28
CA ALA A 11 13.82 3.29 16.22
C ALA A 11 12.72 2.69 15.32
N GLY A 12 11.49 3.18 15.41
CA GLY A 12 10.40 2.74 14.54
C GLY A 12 10.67 3.01 13.06
N LEU A 13 11.15 4.22 12.73
CA LEU A 13 11.52 4.57 11.35
C LEU A 13 12.71 3.74 10.84
N ALA A 14 13.71 3.48 11.68
CA ALA A 14 14.84 2.62 11.32
C ALA A 14 14.38 1.20 10.95
N LEU A 15 13.44 0.62 11.71
CA LEU A 15 12.86 -0.69 11.41
C LEU A 15 12.07 -0.68 10.09
N VAL A 16 11.28 0.36 9.84
CA VAL A 16 10.54 0.53 8.56
C VAL A 16 11.50 0.61 7.38
N TYR A 17 12.59 1.39 7.50
CA TYR A 17 13.59 1.49 6.44
C TYR A 17 14.35 0.19 6.20
N LEU A 18 14.68 -0.55 7.26
CA LEU A 18 15.31 -1.86 7.12
C LEU A 18 14.37 -2.84 6.40
N PHE A 19 13.08 -2.83 6.72
CA PHE A 19 12.08 -3.63 6.03
C PHE A 19 11.97 -3.25 4.55
N LEU A 20 11.89 -1.95 4.24
CA LEU A 20 11.80 -1.46 2.86
C LEU A 20 13.05 -1.83 2.05
N ALA A 21 14.24 -1.67 2.63
CA ALA A 21 15.50 -2.10 2.03
C ALA A 21 15.52 -3.62 1.77
N GLY A 22 15.02 -4.42 2.71
CA GLY A 22 14.90 -5.87 2.56
C GLY A 22 13.93 -6.29 1.45
N MET A 23 12.80 -5.60 1.29
CA MET A 23 11.89 -5.85 0.16
C MET A 23 12.54 -5.47 -1.18
N GLY A 24 13.18 -4.30 -1.25
CA GLY A 24 13.87 -3.84 -2.44
C GLY A 24 15.02 -4.76 -2.87
N ALA A 25 15.81 -5.26 -1.91
CA ALA A 25 16.92 -6.18 -2.19
C ALA A 25 16.46 -7.53 -2.76
N ARG A 26 15.22 -7.94 -2.54
CA ARG A 26 14.63 -9.18 -3.10
C ARG A 26 13.96 -8.96 -4.45
N ALA A 27 13.73 -7.70 -4.85
CA ALA A 27 13.15 -7.39 -6.15
C ALA A 27 14.18 -7.67 -7.24
N SER A 28 13.84 -8.57 -8.18
CA SER A 28 14.66 -8.80 -9.37
C SER A 28 14.07 -8.08 -10.56
N LEU A 29 14.94 -7.39 -11.33
CA LEU A 29 14.58 -6.80 -12.62
C LEU A 29 14.88 -7.75 -13.79
N SER A 30 15.45 -8.93 -13.51
CA SER A 30 15.67 -9.96 -14.53
C SER A 30 14.35 -10.39 -15.16
N GLY A 31 14.28 -10.42 -16.49
CA GLY A 31 13.07 -10.84 -17.22
C GLY A 31 11.97 -9.78 -17.29
N LEU A 32 12.20 -8.56 -16.79
CA LEU A 32 11.22 -7.47 -16.89
C LEU A 32 10.91 -7.11 -18.35
N ALA A 33 11.94 -7.13 -19.21
CA ALA A 33 11.79 -6.88 -20.65
C ALA A 33 10.96 -7.96 -21.36
N ASP A 34 10.94 -9.18 -20.81
CA ASP A 34 10.21 -10.33 -21.37
C ASP A 34 8.73 -10.36 -20.94
N ALA A 35 8.33 -9.50 -20.00
CA ALA A 35 6.98 -9.42 -19.46
C ALA A 35 6.27 -8.07 -19.73
N PRO A 36 6.26 -7.53 -20.97
CA PRO A 36 5.74 -6.19 -21.26
C PRO A 36 4.23 -6.08 -21.00
N VAL A 37 3.48 -7.17 -21.24
CA VAL A 37 2.04 -7.23 -20.97
C VAL A 37 1.76 -7.15 -19.47
N PHE A 38 2.55 -7.84 -18.65
CA PHE A 38 2.40 -7.81 -17.20
C PHE A 38 2.70 -6.41 -16.63
N LEU A 39 3.73 -5.76 -17.17
CA LEU A 39 4.06 -4.39 -16.78
C LEU A 39 2.94 -3.40 -17.17
N ALA A 40 2.41 -3.50 -18.38
CA ALA A 40 1.28 -2.68 -18.83
C ALA A 40 0.03 -2.91 -17.96
N ALA A 41 -0.27 -4.17 -17.62
CA ALA A 41 -1.37 -4.52 -16.73
C ALA A 41 -1.19 -3.92 -15.33
N SER A 42 0.05 -3.92 -14.81
CA SER A 42 0.38 -3.30 -13.52
C SER A 42 0.11 -1.79 -13.52
N PHE A 43 0.52 -1.08 -14.58
CA PHE A 43 0.21 0.35 -14.73
C PHE A 43 -1.29 0.62 -14.85
N LEU A 44 -2.00 -0.18 -15.64
CA LEU A 44 -3.44 -0.08 -15.78
C LEU A 44 -4.14 -0.27 -14.43
N TRP A 45 -3.72 -1.27 -13.65
CA TRP A 45 -4.27 -1.53 -12.33
C TRP A 45 -4.06 -0.35 -11.37
N ILE A 46 -2.86 0.24 -11.33
CA ILE A 46 -2.60 1.44 -10.52
C ILE A 46 -3.47 2.62 -10.97
N ALA A 47 -3.65 2.81 -12.28
CA ALA A 47 -4.48 3.89 -12.81
C ALA A 47 -5.96 3.70 -12.43
N VAL A 48 -6.48 2.48 -12.56
CA VAL A 48 -7.84 2.12 -12.16
C VAL A 48 -8.04 2.34 -10.66
N HIS A 49 -7.12 1.85 -9.83
CA HIS A 49 -7.12 2.07 -8.38
C HIS A 49 -7.13 3.55 -8.02
N GLY A 50 -6.24 4.34 -8.63
CA GLY A 50 -6.19 5.79 -8.45
C GLY A 50 -7.50 6.47 -8.84
N GLY A 51 -8.10 6.05 -9.96
CA GLY A 51 -9.42 6.49 -10.39
C GLY A 51 -10.51 6.22 -9.35
N PHE A 52 -10.55 5.01 -8.79
CA PHE A 52 -11.49 4.65 -7.70
C PHE A 52 -11.26 5.48 -6.44
N CYS A 53 -10.00 5.70 -6.03
CA CYS A 53 -9.70 6.54 -4.88
C CYS A 53 -10.16 7.99 -5.08
N LEU A 54 -9.93 8.57 -6.26
CA LEU A 54 -10.35 9.94 -6.58
C LEU A 54 -11.88 10.06 -6.68
N LEU A 55 -12.54 9.06 -7.29
CA LEU A 55 -13.98 8.99 -7.34
C LEU A 55 -14.57 8.87 -5.94
N GLY A 56 -14.04 7.97 -5.11
CA GLY A 56 -14.44 7.81 -3.71
C GLY A 56 -14.24 9.09 -2.90
N ALA A 57 -13.12 9.79 -3.10
CA ALA A 57 -12.86 11.07 -2.45
C ALA A 57 -13.91 12.13 -2.82
N ARG A 58 -14.33 12.18 -4.09
CA ARG A 58 -15.41 13.08 -4.54
C ARG A 58 -16.77 12.69 -3.96
N LEU A 59 -17.14 11.41 -4.02
CA LEU A 59 -18.46 10.94 -3.55
C LEU A 59 -18.61 11.10 -2.03
N LEU A 60 -17.56 10.79 -1.28
CA LEU A 60 -17.55 10.84 0.17
C LEU A 60 -17.15 12.22 0.72
N HIS A 61 -16.89 13.20 -0.15
CA HIS A 61 -16.45 14.55 0.21
C HIS A 61 -15.20 14.54 1.12
N VAL A 62 -14.24 13.67 0.80
CA VAL A 62 -12.97 13.50 1.53
C VAL A 62 -11.88 14.31 0.83
N ASP A 63 -10.96 14.89 1.62
CA ASP A 63 -9.85 15.67 1.08
C ASP A 63 -8.79 14.80 0.37
N ILE A 64 -8.05 15.42 -0.54
CA ILE A 64 -7.04 14.73 -1.36
C ILE A 64 -5.90 14.13 -0.54
N HIS A 65 -5.55 14.71 0.62
CA HIS A 65 -4.49 14.16 1.47
C HIS A 65 -4.92 12.87 2.14
N SER A 66 -6.16 12.83 2.65
CA SER A 66 -6.77 11.62 3.20
C SER A 66 -6.89 10.53 2.11
N ALA A 67 -7.26 10.90 0.88
CA ALA A 67 -7.28 9.97 -0.25
C ALA A 67 -5.88 9.45 -0.63
N ALA A 68 -4.85 10.31 -0.58
CA ALA A 68 -3.47 9.93 -0.83
C ALA A 68 -2.94 8.95 0.24
N ILE A 69 -3.22 9.21 1.52
CA ILE A 69 -2.91 8.28 2.62
C ILE A 69 -3.62 6.94 2.39
N ALA A 70 -4.88 6.99 1.95
CA ALA A 70 -5.64 5.77 1.70
C ALA A 70 -5.12 4.95 0.52
N SER A 71 -4.71 5.61 -0.55
CA SER A 71 -4.05 4.96 -1.67
C SER A 71 -2.71 4.33 -1.24
N ALA A 72 -1.88 5.08 -0.49
CA ALA A 72 -0.61 4.58 0.03
C ALA A 72 -0.76 3.37 0.95
N ALA A 73 -1.84 3.31 1.74
CA ALA A 73 -2.17 2.17 2.59
C ALA A 73 -2.50 0.90 1.80
N ASN A 74 -3.15 1.02 0.64
CA ASN A 74 -3.56 -0.14 -0.15
C ASN A 74 -2.50 -0.57 -1.18
N ILE A 75 -1.76 0.37 -1.79
CA ILE A 75 -0.73 0.06 -2.80
C ILE A 75 0.62 -0.23 -2.16
N GLY A 76 1.08 0.64 -1.27
CA GLY A 76 2.41 0.51 -0.66
C GLY A 76 2.40 -0.17 0.71
N GLY A 77 1.22 -0.38 1.28
CA GLY A 77 1.02 -1.20 2.47
C GLY A 77 1.64 -0.61 3.74
N ALA A 78 1.84 -1.48 4.73
CA ALA A 78 2.24 -1.07 6.09
C ALA A 78 3.63 -0.40 6.15
N ALA A 79 4.47 -0.56 5.12
CA ALA A 79 5.78 0.07 5.03
C ALA A 79 5.71 1.57 4.70
N SER A 80 4.90 1.94 3.70
CA SER A 80 4.87 3.32 3.18
C SER A 80 3.70 4.14 3.70
N ALA A 81 2.57 3.51 4.04
CA ALA A 81 1.38 4.23 4.53
C ALA A 81 1.67 5.16 5.74
N PRO A 82 2.42 4.71 6.76
CA PRO A 82 2.69 5.53 7.94
C PRO A 82 3.57 6.74 7.61
N VAL A 83 4.47 6.59 6.63
CA VAL A 83 5.37 7.66 6.18
C VAL A 83 4.57 8.75 5.47
N VAL A 84 3.69 8.37 4.55
CA VAL A 84 2.79 9.31 3.85
C VAL A 84 1.84 9.99 4.83
N ALA A 85 1.26 9.22 5.78
CA ALA A 85 0.42 9.76 6.82
C ALA A 85 1.16 10.73 7.73
N ALA A 86 2.38 10.42 8.16
CA ALA A 86 3.18 11.31 9.01
C ALA A 86 3.49 12.65 8.32
N HIS A 87 3.65 12.66 7.00
CA HIS A 87 3.90 13.89 6.25
C HIS A 87 2.64 14.75 6.08
N HIS A 88 1.48 14.15 5.87
CA HIS A 88 0.24 14.89 5.61
C HIS A 88 -0.60 15.15 6.87
N ARG A 89 -0.85 14.12 7.69
CA ARG A 89 -1.64 14.19 8.93
C ARG A 89 -1.15 13.13 9.91
N GLU A 90 -0.25 13.50 10.83
CA GLU A 90 0.31 12.56 11.83
C GLU A 90 -0.78 11.84 12.65
N ALA A 91 -1.93 12.49 12.90
CA ALA A 91 -3.07 11.88 13.59
C ALA A 91 -3.64 10.63 12.88
N LEU A 92 -3.46 10.51 11.56
CA LEU A 92 -3.92 9.38 10.76
C LEU A 92 -2.87 8.25 10.64
N VAL A 93 -1.68 8.39 11.23
CA VAL A 93 -0.63 7.36 11.19
C VAL A 93 -1.15 6.00 11.71
N PRO A 94 -1.79 5.90 12.89
CA PRO A 94 -2.32 4.62 13.36
C PRO A 94 -3.42 4.06 12.45
N ALA A 95 -4.31 4.93 11.95
CA ALA A 95 -5.38 4.52 11.03
C ALA A 95 -4.82 3.98 9.71
N SER A 96 -3.77 4.60 9.16
CA SER A 96 -3.11 4.15 7.93
C SER A 96 -2.46 2.77 8.09
N ILE A 97 -1.87 2.47 9.24
CA ILE A 97 -1.29 1.15 9.56
C ILE A 97 -2.40 0.10 9.59
N LEU A 98 -3.47 0.35 10.35
CA LEU A 98 -4.59 -0.59 10.46
C LEU A 98 -5.23 -0.85 9.11
N MET A 99 -5.46 0.20 8.32
CA MET A 99 -6.04 0.05 6.99
C MET A 99 -5.14 -0.75 6.05
N ALA A 100 -3.82 -0.54 6.09
CA ALA A 100 -2.88 -1.34 5.31
C ALA A 100 -2.89 -2.82 5.70
N LEU A 101 -2.94 -3.12 7.00
CA LEU A 101 -3.00 -4.50 7.50
C LEU A 101 -4.32 -5.19 7.12
N LEU A 102 -5.44 -4.46 7.20
CA LEU A 102 -6.74 -4.96 6.73
C LEU A 102 -6.74 -5.21 5.23
N GLY A 103 -6.16 -4.30 4.45
CA GLY A 103 -5.96 -4.45 3.01
C GLY A 103 -5.15 -5.70 2.67
N TYR A 104 -4.07 -5.98 3.40
CA TYR A 104 -3.30 -7.22 3.22
C TYR A 104 -4.10 -8.47 3.60
N ALA A 105 -4.81 -8.44 4.73
CA ALA A 105 -5.60 -9.58 5.16
C ALA A 105 -6.68 -9.91 4.10
N ALA A 106 -7.45 -8.92 3.67
CA ALA A 106 -8.48 -9.10 2.65
C ALA A 106 -7.88 -9.46 1.28
N GLY A 107 -6.84 -8.75 0.86
CA GLY A 107 -6.19 -8.91 -0.44
C GLY A 107 -5.64 -10.32 -0.64
N ASN A 108 -5.03 -10.92 0.37
CA ASN A 108 -4.48 -12.28 0.28
C ASN A 108 -5.57 -13.32 -0.04
N TYR A 109 -6.73 -13.26 0.63
CA TYR A 109 -7.82 -14.20 0.39
C TYR A 109 -8.55 -13.89 -0.92
N LEU A 110 -8.78 -12.61 -1.22
CA LEU A 110 -9.44 -12.19 -2.47
C LEU A 110 -8.59 -12.53 -3.69
N ALA A 111 -7.26 -12.44 -3.60
CA ALA A 111 -6.37 -12.83 -4.69
C ALA A 111 -6.51 -14.33 -5.02
N VAL A 112 -6.54 -15.20 -4.01
CA VAL A 112 -6.75 -16.64 -4.21
C VAL A 112 -8.13 -16.92 -4.81
N LEU A 113 -9.17 -16.26 -4.28
CA LEU A 113 -10.51 -16.39 -4.84
C LEU A 113 -10.56 -15.95 -6.31
N THR A 114 -9.93 -14.82 -6.64
CA THR A 114 -9.88 -14.30 -8.02
C THR A 114 -9.13 -15.28 -8.93
N ALA A 115 -8.01 -15.85 -8.46
CA ALA A 115 -7.28 -16.85 -9.21
C ALA A 115 -8.13 -18.10 -9.49
N GLN A 116 -8.90 -18.56 -8.49
CA GLN A 116 -9.84 -19.68 -8.67
C GLN A 116 -10.94 -19.34 -9.67
N LEU A 117 -11.54 -18.15 -9.59
CA LEU A 117 -12.57 -17.70 -10.54
C LEU A 117 -12.01 -17.64 -11.98
N CYS A 118 -10.82 -17.10 -12.17
CA CYS A 118 -10.16 -17.09 -13.48
C CYS A 118 -9.90 -18.50 -14.00
N HIS A 119 -9.45 -19.41 -13.14
CA HIS A 119 -9.22 -20.81 -13.51
C HIS A 119 -10.50 -21.54 -13.95
N TRP A 120 -11.64 -21.20 -13.36
CA TRP A 120 -12.94 -21.79 -13.76
C TRP A 120 -13.43 -21.28 -15.13
N LEU A 121 -13.00 -20.08 -15.53
CA LEU A 121 -13.40 -19.44 -16.79
C LEU A 121 -12.46 -19.79 -17.96
N SER A 122 -11.25 -20.31 -17.68
CA SER A 122 -10.24 -20.73 -18.66
C SER A 122 -10.37 -22.21 -19.02
#